data_AF-A0A924XC66-F1
#
_entry.id   AF-A0A924XC66-F1
#
_cell.length_a   1.000
_cell.length_b   1.000
_cell.length_c   1.000
_cell.angle_alpha   90.00
_cell.angle_beta   90.00
_cell.angle_gamma   90.00
#
_symmetry.space_group_name_H-M   'P 1'
#
loop_
_entity.id
_entity.type
_entity.pdbx_description
1 polymer ?
#
loop_
_entity_poly.entity_id
_entity_poly.type
_entity_poly.pdbx_seq_one_letter_code
_entity_poly.pdbx_strand_id
1 'polypeptide(L)' 'MILITGATGQLGTAIIRHLLKRTSADKIAALVRDENKAVDFK' A
#
# COMPACT_ATOMS: atom_id res chain seq x y z
N MET A 1 -1.14 5.56 12.07
CA MET A 1 -0.82 4.36 11.28
C MET A 1 -2.01 4.04 10.40
N ILE A 2 -1.83 3.97 9.08
CA ILE A 2 -2.89 3.78 8.08
C ILE A 2 -2.76 2.35 7.54
N LEU A 3 -3.83 1.57 7.61
CA LEU A 3 -3.86 0.19 7.13
C LEU A 3 -4.71 0.11 5.87
N ILE A 4 -4.18 -0.51 4.82
CA ILE A 4 -4.82 -0.55 3.49
C ILE A 4 -5.00 -2.01 3.09
N THR A 5 -6.24 -2.48 3.04
CA THR A 5 -6.58 -3.80 2.51
C THR A 5 -6.71 -3.74 0.98
N GLY A 6 -6.51 -4.88 0.31
CA GLY A 6 -6.54 -4.90 -1.16
C GLY A 6 -5.47 -4.00 -1.79
N ALA A 7 -4.35 -3.80 -1.08
CA ALA A 7 -3.28 -2.87 -1.45
C ALA A 7 -2.70 -3.14 -2.85
N THR A 8 -2.72 -4.40 -3.31
CA THR A 8 -2.23 -4.81 -4.63
C THR A 8 -3.24 -4.60 -5.76
N GLY A 9 -4.48 -4.16 -5.45
CA GLY A 9 -5.46 -3.78 -6.47
C GLY A 9 -5.16 -2.41 -7.06
N GLN A 10 -5.81 -2.07 -8.18
CA GLN A 10 -5.62 -0.77 -8.86
C GLN A 10 -5.89 0.41 -7.93
N LEU A 11 -7.01 0.37 -7.18
CA LEU A 11 -7.38 1.41 -6.23
C LEU A 11 -6.41 1.46 -5.04
N GLY A 12 -6.12 0.31 -4.42
CA GLY A 12 -5.21 0.23 -3.26
C GLY A 12 -3.83 0.81 -3.58
N THR A 13 -3.29 0.44 -4.74
CA THR A 13 -2.00 0.95 -5.24
C THR A 13 -2.05 2.46 -5.47
N ALA A 14 -3.11 2.97 -6.10
CA ALA A 14 -3.27 4.41 -6.34
C ALA A 14 -3.36 5.20 -5.02
N ILE A 15 -4.08 4.67 -4.03
CA ILE A 15 -4.19 5.26 -2.69
C ILE A 15 -2.83 5.29 -1.99
N ILE A 16 -2.07 4.19 -2.00
CA ILE A 16 -0.72 4.14 -1.41
C ILE A 16 0.16 5.21 -2.06
N ARG A 17 0.20 5.27 -3.39
CA ARG A 17 0.98 6.29 -4.14
C ARG A 17 0.54 7.72 -3.81
N HIS A 18 -0.74 7.95 -3.58
CA HIS A 18 -1.24 9.25 -3.16
C HIS A 18 -0.80 9.61 -1.74
N LEU A 19 -0.90 8.65 -0.80
CA LEU A 19 -0.54 8.85 0.60
C LEU A 19 0.96 9.07 0.78
N LEU A 20 1.81 8.36 0.03
CA LEU A 20 3.27 8.55 0.07
C LEU A 20 3.72 9.98 -0.31
N LYS A 21 2.87 10.77 -0.99
CA LYS A 21 3.14 12.18 -1.28
C LYS A 21 2.86 13.11 -0.09
N ARG A 22 2.18 12.62 0.95
CA ARG A 22 1.67 13.42 2.08
C ARG A 22 2.12 12.87 3.44
N THR A 23 2.60 11.64 3.48
CA THR A 23 3.06 10.98 4.70
C THR A 23 4.24 10.07 4.41
N SER A 24 4.97 9.71 5.47
CA SER A 24 6.09 8.79 5.38
C SER A 24 5.62 7.33 5.25
N ALA A 25 6.43 6.50 4.58
CA ALA A 25 6.12 5.09 4.35
C ALA A 25 5.92 4.30 5.65
N ASP A 26 6.64 4.63 6.73
CA ASP A 26 6.49 3.99 8.05
C ASP A 26 5.09 4.19 8.67
N LYS A 27 4.30 5.12 8.15
CA LYS A 27 2.92 5.37 8.58
C LYS A 27 1.90 4.52 7.84
N ILE A 28 2.30 3.75 6.82
CA ILE A 28 1.41 2.98 5.94
C ILE A 28 1.74 1.49 6.04
N ALA A 29 0.72 0.66 6.30
CA ALA A 29 0.82 -0.79 6.24
C ALA A 29 -0.10 -1.34 5.14
N ALA A 30 0.50 -2.00 4.14
CA ALA A 30 -0.23 -2.68 3.08
C ALA A 30 -0.61 -4.10 3.52
N LEU A 31 -1.91 -4.37 3.62
CA LEU A 31 -2.45 -5.68 3.98
C LEU A 31 -2.80 -6.45 2.70
N VAL A 32 -2.01 -7.49 2.44
CA VAL A 32 -2.08 -8.31 1.23
C VAL A 32 -2.35 -9.76 1.58
N ARG A 33 -3.08 -10.48 0.73
CA ARG A 33 -3.31 -11.93 0.90
C ARG A 33 -2.11 -12.76 0.46
N ASP A 34 -1.35 -12.23 -0.49
CA ASP A 34 -0.21 -12.89 -1.12
C ASP A 34 0.88 -11.83 -1.32
N GLU A 35 1.98 -11.98 -0.60
CA GLU A 35 3.13 -11.07 -0.67
C GLU A 35 3.77 -11.05 -2.07
N ASN A 36 3.62 -12.13 -2.85
CA ASN A 36 4.14 -12.17 -4.23
C ASN A 36 3.39 -11.21 -5.17
N LYS A 37 2.17 -10.80 -4.81
CA LYS A 37 1.42 -9.76 -5.55
C LYS A 37 1.80 -8.35 -5.11
N ALA A 38 2.58 -8.21 -4.04
CA ALA A 38 3.02 -6.95 -3.45
C ALA A 38 4.45 -6.57 -3.86
N VAL A 39 4.99 -7.18 -4.92
CA VAL A 39 6.37 -6.93 -5.42
C VAL A 39 6.63 -5.47 -5.73
N ASP A 40 5.60 -4.71 -6.12
CA ASP A 40 5.69 -3.27 -6.38
C ASP A 40 5.92 -2.42 -5.11
N PHE A 41 5.77 -3.02 -3.93
CA PHE A 41 5.93 -2.37 -2.63
C PHE A 41 7.16 -2.86 -1.84
N LYS A 42 8.02 -3.67 -2.46
CA LYS A 42 9.26 -4.19 -1.88
C LYS A 42 10.43 -3.23 -2.02
#